data_AF-A0A6C0KPU8-F1
#
_entry.id   AF-A0A6C0KPU8-F1
#
_cell.length_a   1.000
_cell.length_b   1.000
_cell.length_c   1.000
_cell.angle_alpha   90.00
_cell.angle_beta   90.00
_cell.angle_gamma   90.00
#
_symmetry.space_group_name_H-M   'P 1'
#
loop_
_entity.id
_entity.type
_entity.pdbx_description
1 polymer ?
#
loop_
_entity_poly.entity_id
_entity_poly.type
_entity_poly.pdbx_seq_one_letter_code
_entity_poly.pdbx_strand_id
1 'polypeptide(L)'
;MFHIACTRFTNSTYNENIEYRKNNEEIVIYGAALKIRNIYSSGSNIFVAEMNNETNKIEGIGLVKNLLVSDKRHKIYSNTDYNRYIYRGNYWIGRHELDPEISEILDNILFKGKSHLKYRTGITIITEKIFTHWNYDLRILKNKIKIAFLNKFNYNLNNEEEEEEEEEVIEIIPKKKVNYIKKI
;
A
#
# COMPACT_ATOMS: atom_id res chain seq x y z
N MET A 1 -12.58 -10.03 -5.90
CA MET A 1 -12.47 -10.34 -4.45
C MET A 1 -11.05 -10.01 -4.00
N PHE A 2 -10.88 -9.32 -2.87
CA PHE A 2 -9.56 -8.93 -2.35
C PHE A 2 -9.32 -9.49 -0.95
N HIS A 3 -8.05 -9.50 -0.55
CA HIS A 3 -7.60 -9.97 0.75
C HIS A 3 -6.96 -8.86 1.56
N ILE A 4 -6.99 -8.99 2.88
CA ILE A 4 -6.14 -8.22 3.77
C ILE A 4 -5.05 -9.18 4.26
N ALA A 5 -3.83 -8.69 4.32
CA ALA A 5 -2.68 -9.37 4.86
C ALA A 5 -1.91 -8.44 5.79
N CYS A 6 -0.87 -8.97 6.41
CA CYS A 6 0.12 -8.16 7.09
C CYS A 6 1.53 -8.68 6.78
N THR A 7 2.49 -7.78 6.86
CA THR A 7 3.92 -8.07 6.95
C THR A 7 4.45 -7.56 8.29
N ARG A 8 5.63 -8.03 8.72
CA ARG A 8 6.22 -7.59 9.99
C ARG A 8 7.58 -6.96 9.77
N PHE A 9 7.76 -5.84 10.44
CA PHE A 9 8.97 -5.08 10.54
C PHE A 9 9.42 -4.96 11.99
N THR A 10 10.74 -4.88 12.13
CA THR A 10 11.45 -4.20 13.19
C THR A 10 11.69 -2.75 12.75
N ASN A 11 12.12 -1.87 13.67
CA ASN A 11 12.50 -0.51 13.29
C ASN A 11 13.59 -0.52 12.19
N SER A 12 14.55 -1.44 12.30
CA SER A 12 15.61 -1.62 11.30
C SER A 12 15.06 -2.04 9.93
N THR A 13 14.26 -3.11 9.86
CA THR A 13 13.75 -3.61 8.57
C THR A 13 12.70 -2.68 7.94
N TYR A 14 11.98 -1.89 8.74
CA TYR A 14 11.13 -0.82 8.23
C TYR A 14 11.98 0.28 7.56
N ASN A 15 13.04 0.74 8.22
CA ASN A 15 13.95 1.74 7.66
C ASN A 15 14.62 1.25 6.37
N GLU A 16 15.14 0.01 6.34
CA GLU A 16 15.68 -0.60 5.11
C GLU A 16 14.66 -0.55 3.96
N ASN A 17 13.39 -0.85 4.26
CA ASN A 17 12.33 -0.83 3.27
C ASN A 17 12.03 0.58 2.74
N ILE A 18 11.95 1.57 3.63
CA ILE A 18 11.71 2.98 3.26
C ILE A 18 12.89 3.53 2.44
N GLU A 19 14.13 3.26 2.85
CA GLU A 19 15.32 3.65 2.09
C GLU A 19 15.35 2.99 0.71
N TYR A 20 15.02 1.70 0.63
CA TYR A 20 14.95 0.99 -0.65
C TYR A 20 13.91 1.62 -1.58
N ARG A 21 12.71 1.91 -1.07
CA ARG A 21 11.63 2.58 -1.81
C ARG A 21 12.08 3.91 -2.38
N LYS A 22 12.66 4.76 -1.53
CA LYS A 22 13.17 6.08 -1.94
C LYS A 22 14.24 6.00 -3.02
N ASN A 23 15.18 5.06 -2.89
CA ASN A 23 16.32 4.94 -3.81
C ASN A 23 15.95 4.27 -5.15
N ASN A 24 14.81 3.59 -5.24
CA ASN A 24 14.37 2.87 -6.43
C ASN A 24 13.05 3.41 -7.00
N GLU A 25 12.54 4.53 -6.48
CA GLU A 25 11.28 5.14 -6.89
C GLU A 25 10.08 4.18 -6.77
N GLU A 26 10.09 3.31 -5.74
CA GLU A 26 9.02 2.35 -5.48
C GLU A 26 8.06 2.90 -4.42
N ILE A 27 6.75 2.84 -4.65
CA ILE A 27 5.74 3.28 -3.66
C ILE A 27 5.52 2.20 -2.61
N VAL A 28 5.26 0.96 -3.06
CA VAL A 28 5.12 -0.21 -2.19
C VAL A 28 5.95 -1.35 -2.74
N ILE A 29 6.83 -1.89 -1.89
CA ILE A 29 7.54 -3.12 -2.19
C ILE A 29 7.78 -3.93 -0.94
N TYR A 30 7.50 -5.23 -1.02
CA TYR A 30 7.69 -6.19 0.06
C TYR A 30 8.50 -7.37 -0.43
N GLY A 31 9.57 -7.65 0.29
CA GLY A 31 10.21 -8.95 0.23
C GLY A 31 9.61 -9.88 1.29
N ALA A 32 9.43 -11.14 0.93
CA ALA A 32 9.02 -12.19 1.86
C ALA A 32 9.91 -13.43 1.73
N ALA A 33 10.18 -14.09 2.85
CA ALA A 33 10.86 -15.39 2.87
C ALA A 33 10.00 -16.55 2.36
N LEU A 34 8.67 -16.39 2.42
CA LEU A 34 7.70 -17.39 2.00
C LEU A 34 6.75 -16.78 0.98
N LYS A 35 6.44 -17.55 -0.07
CA LYS A 35 5.43 -17.19 -1.07
C LYS A 35 4.05 -17.21 -0.43
N ILE A 36 3.20 -16.26 -0.81
CA ILE A 36 1.77 -16.29 -0.50
C ILE A 36 1.18 -17.61 -1.05
N ARG A 37 0.39 -18.29 -0.22
CA ARG A 37 -0.15 -19.62 -0.53
C ARG A 37 -0.97 -19.59 -1.82
N ASN A 38 -0.82 -20.63 -2.65
CA ASN A 38 -1.52 -20.76 -3.93
C ASN A 38 -3.06 -20.90 -3.81
N ILE A 39 -3.61 -21.06 -2.60
CA ILE A 39 -5.06 -21.03 -2.36
C ILE A 39 -5.66 -19.64 -2.62
N TYR A 40 -4.84 -18.59 -2.63
CA TYR A 40 -5.25 -17.24 -2.96
C TYR A 40 -4.93 -17.00 -4.43
N SER A 41 -5.93 -16.59 -5.22
CA SER A 41 -5.82 -16.44 -6.67
C SER A 41 -4.66 -15.52 -7.04
N SER A 42 -3.89 -15.92 -8.06
CA SER A 42 -2.86 -15.05 -8.63
C SER A 42 -3.50 -13.78 -9.21
N GLY A 43 -2.79 -12.65 -9.11
CA GLY A 43 -3.27 -11.34 -9.54
C GLY A 43 -4.32 -10.70 -8.62
N SER A 44 -4.80 -11.38 -7.57
CA SER A 44 -5.74 -10.79 -6.62
C SER A 44 -5.12 -9.60 -5.85
N ASN A 45 -5.94 -8.59 -5.57
CA ASN A 45 -5.53 -7.44 -4.77
C ASN A 45 -5.37 -7.84 -3.29
N ILE A 46 -4.28 -7.40 -2.68
CA ILE A 46 -3.95 -7.64 -1.27
C ILE A 46 -3.57 -6.32 -0.62
N PHE A 47 -4.36 -5.90 0.37
CA PHE A 47 -4.01 -4.81 1.27
C PHE A 47 -3.12 -5.36 2.37
N VAL A 48 -1.88 -4.90 2.46
CA VAL A 48 -0.87 -5.38 3.40
C VAL A 48 -0.67 -4.34 4.49
N ALA A 49 -1.10 -4.66 5.71
CA ALA A 49 -0.80 -3.87 6.90
C ALA A 49 0.69 -4.04 7.29
N GLU A 50 1.41 -2.94 7.39
CA GLU A 50 2.84 -2.89 7.72
C GLU A 50 3.02 -2.86 9.23
N MET A 51 3.11 -4.03 9.86
CA MET A 51 3.26 -4.12 11.31
C MET A 51 4.68 -3.70 11.72
N ASN A 52 4.83 -2.81 12.70
CA ASN A 52 6.07 -2.62 13.43
C ASN A 52 5.98 -3.31 14.80
N ASN A 53 6.71 -4.41 14.95
CA ASN A 53 6.66 -5.28 16.12
C ASN A 53 7.35 -4.71 17.36
N GLU A 54 8.20 -3.69 17.20
CA GLU A 54 8.85 -2.99 18.30
C GLU A 54 7.94 -1.91 18.90
N THR A 55 7.20 -1.19 18.06
CA THR A 55 6.24 -0.16 18.50
C THR A 55 4.85 -0.71 18.79
N ASN A 56 4.55 -1.95 18.34
CA ASN A 56 3.22 -2.58 18.35
C ASN A 56 2.15 -1.72 17.67
N LYS A 57 2.52 -1.08 16.56
CA LYS A 57 1.64 -0.26 15.74
C LYS A 57 1.83 -0.64 14.27
N ILE A 58 0.77 -0.50 13.48
CA ILE A 58 0.94 -0.46 12.03
C ILE A 58 1.51 0.89 11.61
N GLU A 59 2.41 0.88 10.61
CA GLU A 59 3.00 2.08 10.01
C GLU A 59 2.16 2.62 8.84
N GLY A 60 1.42 1.72 8.18
CA GLY A 60 0.57 2.04 7.05
C GLY A 60 0.00 0.78 6.42
N ILE A 61 -0.67 0.97 5.28
CA ILE A 61 -1.21 -0.11 4.46
C ILE A 61 -0.74 0.12 3.03
N GLY A 62 -0.14 -0.89 2.42
CA GLY A 62 0.17 -0.91 0.99
C GLY A 62 -0.75 -1.85 0.21
N LEU A 63 -1.06 -1.52 -1.04
CA LEU A 63 -1.86 -2.36 -1.93
C LEU A 63 -0.96 -3.00 -2.98
N VAL A 64 -0.87 -4.32 -2.97
CA VAL A 64 -0.11 -5.12 -3.94
C VAL A 64 -1.02 -6.09 -4.69
N LYS A 65 -0.56 -6.58 -5.84
CA LYS A 65 -1.16 -7.75 -6.50
C LYS A 65 -0.47 -9.03 -6.01
N ASN A 66 -1.22 -10.13 -5.93
CA ASN A 66 -0.66 -11.47 -5.72
C ASN A 66 0.06 -11.97 -6.98
N LEU A 67 1.11 -11.26 -7.37
CA LEU A 67 1.94 -11.52 -8.53
C LEU A 67 3.39 -11.32 -8.10
N LEU A 68 4.21 -12.33 -8.35
CA LEU A 68 5.64 -12.25 -8.04
C LEU A 68 6.31 -11.33 -9.05
N VAL A 69 7.16 -10.45 -8.54
CA VAL A 69 8.02 -9.58 -9.34
C VAL A 69 9.37 -10.27 -9.53
N SER A 70 9.84 -10.30 -10.78
CA SER A 70 11.09 -10.96 -11.19
C SER A 70 11.83 -10.19 -12.29
N ASP A 71 11.59 -8.88 -12.38
CA ASP A 71 12.24 -7.97 -13.34
C ASP A 71 13.74 -7.78 -13.03
N LYS A 72 14.10 -7.71 -11.75
CA LYS A 72 15.48 -7.68 -11.29
C LYS A 72 15.63 -8.36 -9.93
N ARG A 73 16.88 -8.51 -9.49
CA ARG A 73 17.18 -8.95 -8.12
C ARG A 73 17.02 -7.76 -7.17
N HIS A 74 15.97 -7.78 -6.36
CA HIS A 74 15.78 -6.79 -5.30
C HIS A 74 16.52 -7.18 -4.02
N LYS A 75 17.37 -6.29 -3.51
CA LYS A 75 18.03 -6.42 -2.20
C LYS A 75 17.43 -5.39 -1.24
N ILE A 76 16.18 -5.64 -0.82
CA ILE A 76 15.41 -4.72 0.03
C ILE A 76 15.97 -4.75 1.45
N TYR A 77 16.15 -5.96 2.00
CA TYR A 77 16.63 -6.15 3.36
C TYR A 77 18.07 -6.69 3.37
N SER A 78 18.83 -6.36 4.42
CA SER A 78 20.15 -6.96 4.67
C SER A 78 20.08 -8.48 4.78
N ASN A 79 19.06 -9.00 5.45
CA ASN A 79 18.76 -10.42 5.47
C ASN A 79 18.21 -10.88 4.12
N THR A 80 19.03 -11.63 3.38
CA THR A 80 18.72 -12.10 2.03
C THR A 80 17.52 -13.04 1.98
N ASP A 81 17.19 -13.72 3.08
CA ASP A 81 16.03 -14.60 3.13
C ASP A 81 14.72 -13.84 2.99
N TYR A 82 14.68 -12.58 3.43
CA TYR A 82 13.51 -11.74 3.27
C TYR A 82 13.35 -11.23 1.84
N ASN A 83 14.32 -11.43 0.94
CA ASN A 83 14.25 -10.96 -0.44
C ASN A 83 13.88 -12.05 -1.46
N ARG A 84 13.37 -13.21 -1.01
CA ARG A 84 13.12 -14.37 -1.89
C ARG A 84 11.90 -14.20 -2.81
N TYR A 85 10.82 -13.65 -2.28
CA TYR A 85 9.57 -13.43 -3.01
C TYR A 85 9.21 -11.96 -2.93
N ILE A 86 9.16 -11.29 -4.08
CA ILE A 86 8.92 -9.85 -4.17
C ILE A 86 7.49 -9.59 -4.63
N TYR A 87 6.81 -8.70 -3.91
CA TYR A 87 5.49 -8.18 -4.23
C TYR A 87 5.58 -6.66 -4.29
N ARG A 88 5.09 -6.04 -5.36
CA ARG A 88 5.09 -4.58 -5.52
C ARG A 88 3.70 -4.01 -5.73
N GLY A 89 3.56 -2.72 -5.49
CA GLY A 89 2.32 -1.99 -5.60
C GLY A 89 2.53 -0.49 -5.72
N ASN A 90 1.49 0.21 -6.18
CA ASN A 90 1.55 1.63 -6.52
C ASN A 90 0.75 2.51 -5.55
N TYR A 91 0.13 1.92 -4.53
CA TYR A 91 -0.74 2.66 -3.61
C TYR A 91 -0.39 2.33 -2.17
N TRP A 92 -0.13 3.35 -1.37
CA TRP A 92 0.19 3.26 0.05
C TRP A 92 -0.49 4.38 0.82
N ILE A 93 -1.05 4.06 1.98
CA ILE A 93 -1.60 5.05 2.91
C ILE A 93 -0.86 4.92 4.23
N GLY A 94 -0.24 6.01 4.68
CA GLY A 94 0.44 6.05 5.96
C GLY A 94 -0.55 6.05 7.13
N ARG A 95 -0.10 5.57 8.29
CA ARG A 95 -0.93 5.52 9.51
C ARG A 95 -1.63 6.85 9.83
N HIS A 96 -0.92 7.96 9.66
CA HIS A 96 -1.42 9.31 9.97
C HIS A 96 -2.54 9.78 9.02
N GLU A 97 -2.68 9.13 7.87
CA GLU A 97 -3.71 9.41 6.87
C GLU A 97 -4.88 8.41 6.93
N LEU A 98 -4.73 7.31 7.68
CA LEU A 98 -5.78 6.33 7.88
C LEU A 98 -6.82 6.84 8.89
N ASP A 99 -8.07 6.41 8.69
CA ASP A 99 -9.09 6.48 9.73
C ASP A 99 -8.54 5.85 11.03
N PRO A 100 -8.54 6.58 12.16
CA PRO A 100 -8.06 6.07 13.44
C PRO A 100 -8.70 4.73 13.84
N GLU A 101 -9.95 4.49 13.47
CA GLU A 101 -10.65 3.23 13.76
C GLU A 101 -10.02 2.05 13.02
N ILE A 102 -9.59 2.24 11.76
CA ILE A 102 -8.88 1.20 10.99
C ILE A 102 -7.56 0.84 11.69
N SER A 103 -6.81 1.86 12.09
CA SER A 103 -5.52 1.68 12.77
C SER A 103 -5.69 1.01 14.12
N GLU A 104 -6.71 1.38 14.90
CA GLU A 104 -7.01 0.78 16.19
C GLU A 104 -7.40 -0.70 16.07
N ILE A 105 -8.30 -1.04 15.15
CA ILE A 105 -8.71 -2.41 14.89
C ILE A 105 -7.50 -3.26 14.53
N LEU A 106 -6.66 -2.78 13.61
CA LEU A 106 -5.46 -3.49 13.17
C LEU A 106 -4.44 -3.63 14.30
N ASP A 107 -4.18 -2.58 15.09
CA ASP A 107 -3.26 -2.65 16.22
C ASP A 107 -3.74 -3.68 17.26
N ASN A 108 -5.05 -3.74 17.52
CA ASN A 108 -5.61 -4.70 18.46
C ASN A 108 -5.49 -6.14 17.97
N ILE A 109 -5.95 -6.45 16.75
CA ILE A 109 -5.96 -7.84 16.26
C ILE A 109 -4.57 -8.38 15.89
N LEU A 110 -3.64 -7.50 15.51
CA LEU A 110 -2.32 -7.91 15.02
C LEU A 110 -1.29 -8.07 16.14
N PHE A 111 -1.38 -7.28 17.22
CA PHE A 111 -0.39 -7.27 18.30
C PHE A 111 -0.92 -7.80 19.64
N LYS A 112 -2.24 -7.91 19.84
CA LYS A 112 -2.84 -8.31 21.12
C LYS A 112 -3.64 -9.61 21.01
N GLY A 113 -3.92 -10.20 22.16
CA GLY A 113 -4.71 -11.43 22.28
C GLY A 113 -3.93 -12.70 21.90
N LYS A 114 -4.58 -13.86 22.07
CA LYS A 114 -3.95 -15.17 21.89
C LYS A 114 -3.58 -15.50 20.43
N SER A 115 -4.29 -14.89 19.48
CA SER A 115 -4.15 -15.15 18.04
C SER A 115 -3.33 -14.08 17.30
N HIS A 116 -2.57 -13.25 18.04
CA HIS A 116 -1.78 -12.17 17.44
C HIS A 116 -0.78 -12.69 16.40
N LEU A 117 -0.36 -11.82 15.49
CA LEU A 117 0.38 -12.22 14.29
C LEU A 117 1.87 -11.86 14.29
N LYS A 118 2.44 -11.47 15.45
CA LYS A 118 3.83 -11.01 15.62
C LYS A 118 4.92 -12.00 15.17
N TYR A 119 4.73 -13.30 15.39
CA TYR A 119 5.76 -14.34 15.19
C TYR A 119 5.53 -15.21 13.94
N ARG A 120 4.87 -14.66 12.92
CA ARG A 120 4.69 -15.34 11.62
C ARG A 120 5.75 -14.87 10.61
N THR A 121 6.07 -15.73 9.65
CA THR A 121 7.04 -15.43 8.60
C THR A 121 6.33 -15.07 7.30
N GLY A 122 6.85 -14.07 6.58
CA GLY A 122 6.32 -13.65 5.29
C GLY A 122 5.00 -12.88 5.38
N ILE A 123 4.39 -12.64 4.22
CA ILE A 123 3.08 -11.98 4.11
C ILE A 123 2.00 -12.98 4.53
N THR A 124 1.26 -12.64 5.58
CA THR A 124 0.25 -13.53 6.17
C THR A 124 -1.14 -12.95 5.91
N ILE A 125 -2.01 -13.71 5.24
CA ILE A 125 -3.40 -13.33 5.03
C ILE A 125 -4.16 -13.31 6.37
N ILE A 126 -4.90 -12.24 6.61
CA ILE A 126 -5.80 -12.09 7.74
C ILE A 126 -7.11 -12.84 7.45
N THR A 127 -7.46 -13.75 8.36
CA THR A 127 -8.67 -14.58 8.28
C THR A 127 -9.61 -14.29 9.44
N GLU A 128 -10.90 -14.63 9.32
CA GLU A 128 -11.91 -14.44 10.38
C GLU A 128 -11.49 -15.01 11.74
N LYS A 129 -10.65 -16.06 11.76
CA LYS A 129 -10.13 -16.67 13.00
C LYS A 129 -9.40 -15.71 13.93
N ILE A 130 -8.81 -14.62 13.43
CA ILE A 130 -8.13 -13.65 14.31
C ILE A 130 -9.11 -12.72 15.02
N PHE A 131 -10.36 -12.67 14.56
CA PHE A 131 -11.43 -11.82 15.10
C PHE A 131 -12.27 -12.54 16.16
N THR A 132 -12.11 -13.85 16.38
CA THR A 132 -12.96 -14.68 17.26
C THR A 132 -13.18 -14.13 18.67
N HIS A 133 -12.21 -13.39 19.21
CA HIS A 133 -12.26 -12.83 20.57
C HIS A 133 -12.41 -11.30 20.58
N TRP A 134 -12.76 -10.72 19.44
CA TRP A 134 -12.91 -9.29 19.26
C TRP A 134 -14.33 -8.98 18.81
N ASN A 135 -14.87 -7.83 19.22
CA ASN A 135 -16.12 -7.31 18.69
C ASN A 135 -15.90 -6.56 17.38
N TYR A 136 -15.11 -7.15 16.48
CA TYR A 136 -14.73 -6.60 15.18
C TYR A 136 -15.13 -7.59 14.10
N ASP A 137 -15.53 -7.09 12.94
CA ASP A 137 -15.92 -7.91 11.79
C ASP A 137 -14.95 -7.69 10.61
N LEU A 138 -14.47 -8.79 10.03
CA LEU A 138 -13.51 -8.74 8.92
C LEU A 138 -14.10 -8.08 7.67
N ARG A 139 -15.39 -8.25 7.40
CA ARG A 139 -16.08 -7.63 6.25
C ARG A 139 -16.19 -6.13 6.45
N ILE A 140 -16.51 -5.68 7.66
CA ILE A 140 -16.53 -4.25 8.01
C ILE A 140 -15.13 -3.65 7.82
N LEU A 141 -14.08 -4.27 8.36
CA LEU A 141 -12.71 -3.80 8.18
C LEU A 141 -12.30 -3.74 6.71
N LYS A 142 -12.63 -4.78 5.92
CA LYS A 142 -12.41 -4.80 4.47
C LYS A 142 -13.06 -3.62 3.77
N ASN A 143 -14.32 -3.32 4.10
CA ASN A 143 -15.04 -2.20 3.49
C ASN A 143 -14.41 -0.86 3.86
N LYS A 144 -14.05 -0.66 5.14
CA LYS A 144 -13.37 0.56 5.59
C LYS A 144 -12.05 0.80 4.85
N ILE A 145 -11.19 -0.22 4.76
CA ILE A 145 -9.91 -0.12 4.02
C ILE A 145 -10.16 0.16 2.53
N LYS A 146 -11.11 -0.53 1.91
CA LYS A 146 -11.45 -0.28 0.50
C LYS A 146 -11.86 1.18 0.28
N ILE A 147 -12.75 1.71 1.13
CA ILE A 147 -13.22 3.09 1.05
C ILE A 147 -12.07 4.06 1.26
N ALA A 148 -11.19 3.83 2.23
CA ALA A 148 -10.03 4.69 2.47
C ALA A 148 -9.13 4.82 1.23
N PHE A 149 -8.84 3.71 0.55
CA PHE A 149 -8.07 3.74 -0.70
C PHE A 149 -8.80 4.39 -1.86
N LEU A 150 -10.10 4.12 -2.04
CA LEU A 150 -10.88 4.78 -3.08
C LEU A 150 -10.93 6.29 -2.85
N ASN A 151 -11.17 6.74 -1.62
CA ASN A 151 -11.22 8.17 -1.32
C ASN A 151 -9.87 8.84 -1.55
N LYS A 152 -8.75 8.20 -1.15
CA LYS A 152 -7.42 8.77 -1.33
C LYS A 152 -7.00 8.83 -2.81
N PHE A 153 -7.29 7.78 -3.59
CA PHE A 153 -6.70 7.62 -4.92
C PHE A 153 -7.67 7.85 -6.08
N ASN A 154 -9.00 7.78 -5.88
CA ASN A 154 -9.95 8.23 -6.90
C ASN A 154 -10.16 9.75 -6.86
N TYR A 155 -10.01 10.39 -5.70
CA TYR A 155 -10.00 11.86 -5.62
C TYR A 155 -8.81 12.43 -6.40
N ASN A 156 -7.65 11.80 -6.30
CA ASN A 156 -6.46 12.22 -7.04
C ASN A 156 -6.62 12.02 -8.56
N LEU A 157 -7.22 10.91 -9.03
CA LEU A 157 -7.46 10.70 -10.46
C LEU A 157 -8.35 11.80 -11.07
N ASN A 158 -9.42 12.20 -10.39
CA ASN A 158 -10.29 13.26 -10.89
C ASN A 158 -9.59 14.63 -10.91
N ASN A 159 -8.73 14.93 -9.93
CA ASN A 159 -8.00 16.20 -9.90
C ASN A 159 -6.83 16.22 -10.91
N GLU A 160 -6.15 15.09 -11.14
CA GLU A 160 -5.12 14.94 -12.18
C GLU A 160 -5.74 15.09 -13.58
N GLU A 161 -6.94 14.53 -13.81
CA GLU A 161 -7.70 14.76 -15.04
C GLU A 161 -8.14 16.23 -15.20
N GLU A 162 -8.58 16.89 -14.13
CA GLU A 162 -8.94 18.33 -14.15
C GLU A 162 -7.71 19.23 -14.40
N GLU A 163 -6.55 18.95 -13.80
CA GLU A 163 -5.29 19.69 -14.02
C GLU A 163 -4.73 19.48 -15.44
N GLU A 164 -4.78 18.25 -15.98
CA GLU A 164 -4.40 17.97 -17.37
C GLU A 164 -5.35 18.66 -18.37
N GLU A 165 -6.66 18.64 -18.12
CA GLU A 165 -7.64 19.37 -18.94
C GLU A 165 -7.42 20.89 -18.88
N GLU A 166 -7.10 21.46 -17.72
CA GLU A 166 -6.78 22.88 -17.58
C GLU A 166 -5.47 23.27 -18.32
N GLU A 167 -4.41 22.46 -18.23
CA GLU A 167 -3.16 22.68 -18.97
C GLU A 167 -3.38 22.59 -20.49
N GLU A 168 -4.15 21.61 -20.97
CA GLU A 168 -4.47 21.46 -22.39
C GLU A 168 -5.30 22.66 -22.90
N VAL A 169 -6.27 23.13 -22.11
CA VAL A 169 -7.05 24.34 -22.42
C VAL A 169 -6.17 25.59 -22.49
N ILE A 170 -5.19 25.75 -21.60
CA ILE A 170 -4.23 26.87 -21.61
C ILE A 170 -3.34 26.83 -22.86
N GLU A 171 -2.88 25.64 -23.28
CA GLU A 171 -2.09 25.47 -24.51
C GLU A 171 -2.89 25.76 -25.80
N ILE A 172 -4.20 25.47 -25.80
CA ILE A 172 -5.08 25.66 -26.96
C ILE A 172 -5.48 27.14 -27.18
N ILE A 173 -5.30 28.04 -26.20
CA ILE A 173 -5.59 29.47 -26.37
C ILE A 173 -4.73 30.04 -27.51
N PRO A 174 -5.32 30.43 -28.67
CA PRO A 174 -4.54 30.79 -29.84
C PRO A 174 -3.75 32.07 -29.59
N LYS A 175 -2.43 32.03 -29.79
CA LYS A 175 -1.56 33.23 -29.80
C LYS A 175 -2.13 34.26 -30.76
N LYS A 176 -2.69 35.35 -30.22
CA LYS A 176 -3.29 36.46 -30.97
C LYS A 176 -2.31 36.93 -32.05
N LYS A 177 -2.65 36.76 -33.32
CA LYS A 177 -1.88 37.34 -34.44
C LYS A 177 -1.89 38.86 -34.28
N VAL A 178 -0.74 39.42 -33.92
CA VAL A 178 -0.52 40.87 -33.92
C VAL A 178 -0.44 41.32 -35.37
N ASN A 179 -1.53 41.88 -35.89
CA ASN A 179 -1.55 42.51 -37.20
C ASN A 179 -0.88 43.89 -37.10
N TYR A 180 0.30 44.03 -37.70
CA TYR A 180 0.94 45.33 -37.87
C TYR A 180 0.15 46.17 -38.89
N ILE A 181 -0.50 47.22 -38.41
CA ILE A 181 -1.11 48.23 -39.27
C ILE A 181 0.01 49.06 -39.89
N LYS A 182 0.24 48.89 -41.21
CA LYS A 182 1.07 49.83 -41.99
C LYS A 182 0.33 51.17 -42.07
N LYS A 183 0.89 52.21 -41.43
CA LYS A 183 0.53 53.59 -41.72
C LYS A 183 1.09 53.98 -43.08
N ILE A 184 0.22 54.56 -43.90
CA ILE A 184 0.50 55.20 -45.20
C ILE A 184 1.31 56.47 -44.96
#